data_AF-A0A8S3IZ88-F1
#
_entry.id   AF-A0A8S3IZ88-F1
#
_cell.length_a   1.000
_cell.length_b   1.000
_cell.length_c   1.000
_cell.angle_alpha   90.00
_cell.angle_beta   90.00
_cell.angle_gamma   90.00
#
_symmetry.space_group_name_H-M   'P 1'
#
loop_
_entity.id
_entity.type
_entity.pdbx_description
1 polymer ?
#
loop_
_entity_poly.entity_id
_entity_poly.type
_entity_poly.pdbx_seq_one_letter_code
_entity_poly.pdbx_strand_id
1 'polypeptide(L)'
;GQVDWIKFISNDLVLLFAEHYQQVRRSILKPKEYPFRLHAYLETDDIENEYLRCMSESLLLIILPSSYSSTLAARHLLREIFVFKIFKPTINLICEPDYFNENILYNIEKLNSNNEQKLKKFTLASNYENFITLIETSNDRDKLEQFW
;
A
#
# COMPACT_ATOMS: atom_id res chain seq x y z
N GLY A 1 -19.84 7.91 -9.64
CA GLY A 1 -19.06 7.48 -10.81
C GLY A 1 -18.13 6.39 -10.39
N GLN A 2 -18.17 5.24 -11.05
CA GLN A 2 -17.28 4.12 -10.74
C GLN A 2 -15.89 4.46 -11.29
N VAL A 3 -14.88 4.46 -10.41
CA VAL A 3 -13.50 4.76 -10.81
C VAL A 3 -12.96 3.54 -11.56
N ASP A 4 -12.51 3.76 -12.79
CA ASP A 4 -11.77 2.75 -13.55
C ASP A 4 -10.36 2.64 -12.97
N TRP A 5 -10.18 1.67 -12.09
CA TRP A 5 -8.91 1.40 -11.41
C TRP A 5 -7.78 1.06 -12.38
N ILE A 6 -8.09 0.44 -13.51
CA ILE A 6 -7.08 0.06 -14.49
C ILE A 6 -6.53 1.34 -15.13
N LYS A 7 -7.43 2.19 -15.64
CA LYS A 7 -7.04 3.49 -16.23
C LYS A 7 -6.31 4.38 -15.22
N PHE A 8 -6.82 4.44 -13.98
CA PHE A 8 -6.23 5.24 -12.92
C PHE A 8 -4.77 4.80 -12.65
N ILE A 9 -4.55 3.50 -12.46
CA ILE A 9 -3.22 2.99 -12.11
C ILE A 9 -2.28 2.99 -13.32
N SER A 10 -2.74 2.52 -14.48
CA SER A 10 -1.87 2.27 -15.63
C SER A 10 -1.51 3.53 -16.39
N ASN A 11 -2.37 4.54 -16.37
CA ASN A 11 -2.20 5.74 -17.18
C ASN A 11 -2.14 7.00 -16.32
N ASP A 12 -3.14 7.26 -15.49
CA ASP A 12 -3.26 8.56 -14.83
C ASP A 12 -2.16 8.75 -13.76
N LEU A 13 -1.90 7.72 -12.94
CA LEU A 13 -0.78 7.74 -11.98
C LEU A 13 0.57 7.76 -12.69
N VAL A 14 0.74 6.98 -13.76
CA VAL A 14 2.01 6.92 -14.51
C VAL A 14 2.33 8.28 -15.12
N LEU A 15 1.36 8.94 -15.74
CA LEU A 15 1.51 10.28 -16.30
C LEU A 15 1.82 11.30 -15.20
N LEU A 16 1.10 11.25 -14.08
CA LEU A 16 1.32 12.15 -12.95
C LEU A 16 2.75 12.01 -12.39
N PHE A 17 3.21 10.78 -12.17
CA PHE A 17 4.56 10.52 -11.69
C PHE A 17 5.62 10.92 -12.72
N ALA A 18 5.38 10.66 -14.02
CA ALA A 18 6.29 11.05 -15.08
C ALA A 18 6.45 12.57 -15.17
N GLU A 19 5.34 13.31 -15.07
CA GLU A 19 5.34 14.78 -15.06
C GLU A 19 6.07 15.31 -13.83
N HIS A 20 5.74 14.79 -12.64
CA HIS A 20 6.41 15.17 -11.40
C HIS A 20 7.93 14.90 -11.46
N TYR A 21 8.32 13.71 -11.92
CA TYR A 21 9.73 13.36 -12.08
C TYR A 21 10.44 14.28 -13.08
N GLN A 22 9.77 14.65 -14.17
CA GLN A 22 10.32 15.59 -15.14
C GLN A 22 10.50 16.98 -14.52
N GLN A 23 9.56 17.44 -13.69
CA GLN A 23 9.67 18.70 -12.96
C GLN A 23 10.87 18.69 -12.00
N VAL A 24 11.00 17.63 -11.17
CA VAL A 24 12.14 17.44 -10.26
C VAL A 24 13.47 17.39 -11.03
N ARG A 25 13.52 16.66 -12.14
CA ARG A 25 14.73 16.57 -12.97
C ARG A 25 15.12 17.92 -13.57
N ARG A 26 14.15 18.71 -14.06
CA ARG A 26 14.40 20.05 -14.60
C ARG A 26 14.93 20.99 -13.52
N SER A 27 14.38 20.92 -12.31
CA SER A 27 14.83 21.75 -11.20
C SER A 27 16.24 21.42 -10.71
N ILE A 28 16.63 20.14 -10.73
CA ILE A 28 18.00 19.74 -10.39
C ILE A 28 18.99 20.26 -11.44
N LEU A 29 18.65 20.15 -12.73
CA LEU A 29 19.52 20.58 -13.82
C LEU A 29 19.64 22.10 -13.94
N LYS A 30 18.56 22.83 -13.65
CA LYS A 30 18.48 24.29 -13.80
C LYS A 30 17.71 24.94 -12.63
N PRO A 31 18.29 25.00 -11.43
CA PRO A 31 17.59 25.43 -10.22
C PRO A 31 17.13 26.89 -10.26
N LYS A 32 17.84 27.76 -10.98
CA LYS A 32 17.49 29.19 -11.11
C LYS A 32 16.37 29.46 -12.11
N GLU A 33 16.23 28.64 -13.15
CA GLU A 33 15.18 28.80 -14.18
C GLU A 33 13.89 28.05 -13.80
N TYR A 34 14.03 26.92 -13.09
CA TYR A 34 12.90 26.05 -12.74
C TYR A 34 13.02 25.59 -11.28
N PRO A 35 12.67 26.43 -10.28
CA PRO A 35 12.70 25.98 -8.89
C PRO A 35 11.63 24.91 -8.66
N PHE A 36 11.99 23.82 -7.97
CA PHE A 36 11.02 22.85 -7.49
C PHE A 36 10.23 23.47 -6.33
N ARG A 37 8.93 23.61 -6.50
CA ARG A 37 8.06 24.13 -5.43
C ARG A 37 7.52 22.95 -4.65
N LEU A 38 8.00 22.79 -3.42
CA LEU A 38 7.33 21.90 -2.47
C LEU A 38 5.93 22.44 -2.17
N HIS A 39 5.03 21.56 -1.74
CA HIS A 39 3.76 22.01 -1.18
C HIS A 39 4.03 22.95 0.00
N ALA A 40 3.21 23.99 0.15
CA ALA A 40 3.39 25.02 1.17
C ALA A 40 3.54 24.45 2.60
N TYR A 41 2.92 23.30 2.87
CA TYR A 41 2.98 22.63 4.17
C TYR A 41 4.24 21.78 4.40
N LEU A 42 5.11 21.62 3.40
CA LEU A 42 6.35 20.83 3.44
C LEU A 42 7.59 21.70 3.27
N GLU A 43 7.44 23.03 3.36
CA GLU A 43 8.55 23.97 3.17
C GLU A 43 9.57 23.88 4.32
N THR A 44 9.09 23.73 5.55
CA THR A 44 9.93 23.55 6.75
C THR A 44 9.31 22.50 7.67
N ASP A 45 10.14 21.90 8.51
CA ASP A 45 9.69 20.91 9.49
C ASP A 45 8.65 21.49 10.46
N ASP A 46 8.81 22.76 10.85
CA ASP A 46 7.87 23.47 11.73
C ASP A 46 6.48 23.62 11.09
N ILE A 47 6.43 24.00 9.81
CA ILE A 47 5.17 24.16 9.07
C ILE A 47 4.50 22.79 8.88
N GLU A 48 5.29 21.75 8.58
CA GLU A 48 4.77 20.39 8.43
C GLU A 48 4.19 19.89 9.76
N ASN A 49 4.89 20.09 10.87
CA ASN A 49 4.41 19.71 12.19
C ASN A 49 3.11 20.45 12.55
N GLU A 50 2.98 21.73 12.20
CA GLU A 50 1.76 22.50 12.42
C GLU A 50 0.59 22.03 11.56
N TYR A 51 0.86 21.64 10.31
CA TYR A 51 -0.13 21.02 9.45
C TYR A 51 -0.62 19.67 10.02
N LEU A 52 0.31 18.82 10.49
CA LEU A 52 -0.02 17.57 11.14
C LEU A 52 -0.81 17.78 12.43
N ARG A 53 -0.56 18.85 13.20
CA ARG A 53 -1.38 19.23 14.36
C ARG A 53 -2.80 19.58 13.96
N CYS A 54 -2.99 20.39 12.93
CA CYS A 54 -4.32 20.74 12.40
C CYS A 54 -5.10 19.49 11.96
N MET A 55 -4.44 18.58 11.25
CA MET A 55 -5.02 17.30 10.84
C MET A 55 -5.37 16.43 12.04
N SER A 56 -4.45 16.32 13.01
CA SER A 56 -4.65 15.54 14.24
C SER A 56 -5.82 16.08 15.06
N GLU A 57 -5.99 17.39 15.14
CA GLU A 57 -7.09 18.00 15.86
C GLU A 57 -8.44 17.69 15.19
N SER A 58 -8.48 17.76 13.86
CA SER A 58 -9.66 17.37 13.08
C SER A 58 -10.00 15.89 13.25
N LEU A 59 -8.98 15.02 13.24
CA LEU A 59 -9.14 13.59 13.44
C LEU A 59 -9.61 13.26 14.86
N LEU A 60 -9.05 13.92 15.87
CA LEU A 60 -9.46 13.75 17.26
C LEU A 60 -10.91 14.15 17.47
N LEU A 61 -11.43 15.18 16.78
CA LEU A 61 -12.86 15.52 16.85
C LEU A 61 -13.78 14.42 16.32
N ILE A 62 -13.30 13.60 15.38
CA ILE A 62 -14.06 12.48 14.80
C ILE A 62 -13.94 11.24 15.70
N ILE A 63 -12.77 10.98 16.26
CA ILE A 63 -12.47 9.74 17.01
C ILE A 63 -12.88 9.85 18.49
N LEU A 64 -12.72 11.01 19.12
CA LEU A 64 -12.95 11.14 20.56
C LEU A 64 -14.44 11.33 20.89
N PRO A 65 -14.98 10.61 21.89
CA PRO A 65 -16.31 10.88 22.42
C PRO A 65 -16.40 12.30 23.00
N SER A 66 -17.59 12.91 22.90
CA SER A 66 -17.86 14.30 23.34
C SER A 66 -17.52 14.57 24.81
N SER A 67 -17.50 13.53 25.65
CA SER A 67 -17.07 13.59 27.06
C SER A 67 -15.59 13.95 27.22
N TYR A 68 -14.73 13.52 26.31
CA TYR A 68 -13.28 13.75 26.34
C TYR A 68 -12.86 14.94 25.47
N SER A 69 -13.66 15.31 24.47
CA SER A 69 -13.38 16.47 23.60
C SER A 69 -13.48 17.81 24.33
N SER A 70 -14.21 17.85 25.46
CA SER A 70 -14.42 19.04 26.28
C SER A 70 -13.19 19.47 27.09
N THR A 71 -12.24 18.55 27.32
CA THR A 71 -11.04 18.85 28.11
C THR A 71 -9.91 19.31 27.18
N LEU A 72 -9.71 20.64 27.14
CA LEU A 72 -8.72 21.28 26.28
C LEU A 72 -7.29 20.72 26.45
N ALA A 73 -6.86 20.49 27.69
CA ALA A 73 -5.54 19.96 28.00
C ALA A 73 -5.31 18.54 27.45
N ALA A 74 -6.30 17.65 27.61
CA ALA A 74 -6.23 16.29 27.10
C ALA A 74 -6.18 16.27 25.57
N ARG A 75 -6.97 17.13 24.91
CA ARG A 75 -6.99 17.25 23.45
C ARG A 75 -5.65 17.75 22.89
N HIS A 76 -5.03 18.76 23.51
CA HIS A 76 -3.71 19.22 23.09
C HIS A 76 -2.62 18.16 23.31
N LEU A 77 -2.62 17.48 24.46
CA LEU A 77 -1.66 16.40 24.70
C LEU A 77 -1.80 15.26 23.70
N LEU A 78 -3.03 14.81 23.44
CA LEU A 78 -3.29 13.78 22.44
C LEU A 78 -2.84 14.25 21.05
N ARG A 79 -3.12 15.51 20.68
CA ARG A 79 -2.67 16.07 19.40
C ARG A 79 -1.15 15.96 19.24
N GLU A 80 -0.37 16.38 20.23
CA GLU A 80 1.09 16.28 20.16
C GLU A 80 1.58 14.82 20.11
N ILE A 81 0.91 13.90 20.83
CA ILE A 81 1.22 12.45 20.76
C ILE A 81 0.97 11.92 19.35
N PHE A 82 -0.18 12.22 18.75
CA PHE A 82 -0.51 11.80 17.40
C PHE A 82 0.49 12.34 16.39
N VAL A 83 0.87 13.62 16.47
CA VAL A 83 1.85 14.20 15.55
C VAL A 83 3.24 13.58 15.71
N PHE A 84 3.82 13.64 16.91
CA PHE A 84 5.23 13.30 17.10
C PHE A 84 5.51 11.82 17.34
N LYS A 85 4.52 11.04 17.79
CA LYS A 85 4.70 9.61 18.06
C LYS A 85 4.08 8.70 17.02
N ILE A 86 3.12 9.19 16.24
CA ILE A 86 2.40 8.38 15.26
C ILE A 86 2.68 8.92 13.85
N PHE A 87 2.13 10.09 13.49
CA PHE A 87 2.16 10.56 12.12
C PHE A 87 3.55 10.86 11.59
N LYS A 88 4.34 11.68 12.29
CA LYS A 88 5.68 12.06 11.81
C LYS A 88 6.61 10.84 11.66
N PRO A 89 6.73 9.93 12.66
CA PRO A 89 7.50 8.71 12.49
C PRO A 89 6.98 7.79 11.37
N THR A 90 5.65 7.64 11.24
CA THR A 90 5.07 6.80 10.18
C THR A 90 5.30 7.37 8.79
N ILE A 91 5.15 8.69 8.61
CA ILE A 91 5.44 9.37 7.35
C ILE A 91 6.91 9.19 6.99
N ASN A 92 7.81 9.45 7.94
CA ASN A 92 9.25 9.28 7.73
C ASN A 92 9.61 7.83 7.35
N LEU A 93 9.03 6.84 8.02
CA LEU A 93 9.25 5.43 7.72
C LEU A 93 8.77 5.05 6.31
N ILE A 94 7.58 5.51 5.92
CA ILE A 94 7.03 5.19 4.58
C ILE A 94 7.79 5.93 3.47
N CYS A 95 8.27 7.14 3.75
CA CYS A 95 9.07 7.93 2.83
C CYS A 95 10.54 7.50 2.76
N GLU A 96 10.98 6.61 3.66
CA GLU A 96 12.31 6.03 3.60
C GLU A 96 12.39 5.07 2.40
N PRO A 97 13.31 5.33 1.44
CA PRO A 97 13.34 4.61 0.17
C PRO A 97 13.58 3.11 0.36
N ASP A 98 14.43 2.75 1.33
CA ASP A 98 14.77 1.35 1.61
C ASP A 98 13.57 0.60 2.18
N TYR A 99 12.90 1.17 3.19
CA TYR A 99 11.69 0.58 3.79
C TYR A 99 10.57 0.38 2.76
N PHE A 100 10.32 1.39 1.93
CA PHE A 100 9.29 1.31 0.89
C PHE A 100 9.60 0.22 -0.14
N ASN A 101 10.84 0.17 -0.63
CA ASN A 101 11.28 -0.80 -1.62
C ASN A 101 11.24 -2.23 -1.08
N GLU A 102 11.75 -2.46 0.13
CA GLU A 102 11.72 -3.78 0.79
C GLU A 102 10.29 -4.28 0.99
N ASN A 103 9.39 -3.40 1.41
CA ASN A 103 7.99 -3.76 1.61
C ASN A 103 7.28 -4.07 0.28
N ILE A 104 7.58 -3.36 -0.81
CA ILE A 104 7.07 -3.71 -2.14
C ILE A 104 7.55 -5.09 -2.56
N LEU A 105 8.85 -5.36 -2.45
CA LEU A 105 9.44 -6.65 -2.82
C LEU A 105 8.81 -7.79 -2.02
N TYR A 106 8.70 -7.63 -0.70
CA TYR A 106 8.07 -8.60 0.18
C TYR A 106 6.62 -8.90 -0.24
N ASN A 107 5.83 -7.88 -0.59
CA ASN A 107 4.45 -8.08 -1.02
C ASN A 107 4.37 -8.79 -2.38
N ILE A 108 5.26 -8.48 -3.34
CA ILE A 108 5.34 -9.18 -4.62
C ILE A 108 5.68 -10.66 -4.42
N GLU A 109 6.69 -10.96 -3.60
CA GLU A 109 7.09 -12.33 -3.28
C GLU A 109 5.96 -13.12 -2.60
N LYS A 110 5.25 -12.48 -1.67
CA LYS A 110 4.08 -13.07 -1.01
C LYS A 110 2.96 -13.37 -2.00
N LEU A 111 2.68 -12.47 -2.95
CA LEU A 111 1.68 -12.70 -3.99
C LEU A 111 2.07 -13.86 -4.92
N ASN A 112 3.33 -13.92 -5.34
CA ASN A 112 3.84 -15.01 -6.18
C ASN A 112 3.75 -16.36 -5.46
N SER A 113 4.19 -16.42 -4.20
CA SER A 113 4.12 -17.63 -3.37
C SER A 113 2.69 -18.13 -3.20
N ASN A 114 1.74 -17.21 -2.95
CA ASN A 114 0.33 -17.56 -2.84
C ASN A 114 -0.25 -18.07 -4.17
N ASN A 115 0.15 -17.50 -5.29
CA ASN A 115 -0.29 -17.95 -6.61
C ASN A 115 0.27 -19.33 -6.96
N GLU A 116 1.54 -19.61 -6.66
CA GLU A 116 2.12 -20.94 -6.81
C GLU A 116 1.39 -21.99 -5.96
N GLN A 117 1.07 -21.66 -4.71
CA GLN A 117 0.30 -22.56 -3.84
C GLN A 117 -1.11 -22.81 -4.40
N LYS A 118 -1.77 -21.80 -4.95
CA LYS A 118 -3.07 -21.95 -5.62
C LYS A 118 -2.96 -22.87 -6.84
N LEU A 119 -1.94 -22.67 -7.68
CA LEU A 119 -1.70 -23.52 -8.85
C LEU A 119 -1.44 -24.97 -8.46
N LYS A 120 -0.59 -25.22 -7.45
CA LYS A 120 -0.32 -26.56 -6.92
C LYS A 120 -1.60 -27.25 -6.42
N LYS A 121 -2.44 -26.53 -5.67
CA LYS A 121 -3.73 -27.05 -5.19
C LYS A 121 -4.68 -27.36 -6.35
N PHE A 122 -4.75 -26.50 -7.36
CA PHE A 122 -5.58 -26.71 -8.54
C PHE A 122 -5.13 -27.94 -9.35
N THR A 123 -3.83 -28.09 -9.61
CA THR A 123 -3.28 -29.26 -10.31
C THR A 123 -3.52 -30.54 -9.53
N LEU A 124 -3.35 -30.52 -8.20
CA LEU A 124 -3.64 -31.67 -7.35
C LEU A 124 -5.12 -32.06 -7.40
N ALA A 125 -6.03 -31.09 -7.33
CA ALA A 125 -7.46 -31.34 -7.45
C ALA A 125 -7.83 -31.91 -8.83
N SER A 126 -7.27 -31.35 -9.91
CA SER A 126 -7.47 -31.86 -11.27
C SER A 126 -6.99 -33.31 -11.42
N ASN A 127 -5.82 -33.64 -10.87
CA ASN A 127 -5.33 -35.02 -10.87
C ASN A 127 -6.22 -35.96 -10.06
N TYR A 128 -6.79 -35.49 -8.94
CA TYR A 128 -7.74 -36.27 -8.14
C TYR A 128 -9.03 -36.56 -8.91
N GLU A 129 -9.63 -35.55 -9.55
CA GLU A 129 -10.81 -35.73 -10.41
C GLU A 129 -10.54 -36.69 -11.58
N ASN A 130 -9.36 -36.58 -12.21
CA ASN A 130 -8.94 -37.50 -13.26
C ASN A 130 -8.79 -38.94 -12.75
N PHE A 131 -8.35 -39.13 -11.50
CA PHE A 131 -8.26 -40.44 -10.88
C PHE A 131 -9.65 -41.04 -10.57
N ILE A 132 -10.58 -40.24 -10.04
CA ILE A 132 -11.95 -40.69 -9.76
C ILE A 132 -12.66 -41.08 -11.06
N THR A 133 -12.58 -40.24 -12.10
CA THR A 133 -13.18 -40.54 -13.41
C THR A 133 -12.56 -41.79 -14.05
N LEU A 134 -11.25 -42.03 -13.87
CA LEU A 134 -10.59 -43.25 -14.33
C LEU A 134 -11.13 -44.51 -13.64
N ILE A 135 -11.38 -44.45 -12.32
CA ILE A 135 -11.99 -45.55 -11.56
C ILE A 135 -13.42 -45.80 -12.03
N GLU A 136 -14.21 -44.74 -12.20
CA GLU A 136 -15.61 -44.85 -12.61
C GLU A 136 -15.77 -45.37 -14.05
N THR A 137 -14.81 -45.06 -14.93
CA THR A 137 -14.87 -45.42 -16.36
C THR A 137 -14.13 -46.74 -16.66
N SER A 138 -13.20 -47.18 -15.81
CA SER A 138 -12.41 -48.39 -16.05
C SER A 138 -13.02 -49.63 -15.39
N ASN A 139 -13.42 -50.60 -16.21
CA ASN A 139 -13.91 -51.92 -15.75
C ASN A 139 -12.80 -52.99 -15.68
N ASP A 140 -11.53 -52.55 -15.67
CA ASP A 140 -10.35 -53.40 -15.87
C ASP A 140 -9.32 -53.15 -14.77
N ARG A 141 -9.08 -54.17 -13.94
CA ARG A 141 -8.32 -54.07 -12.68
C ARG A 141 -6.83 -53.81 -12.92
N ASP A 142 -6.28 -54.34 -14.01
CA ASP A 142 -4.84 -54.27 -14.32
C ASP A 142 -4.39 -52.86 -14.72
N LYS A 143 -5.29 -52.02 -15.25
CA LYS A 143 -5.00 -50.61 -15.57
C LYS A 143 -4.92 -49.71 -14.35
N LEU A 144 -5.57 -50.09 -13.25
CA LEU A 144 -5.55 -49.33 -12.00
C LEU A 144 -4.28 -49.61 -11.19
N GLU A 145 -3.66 -50.78 -11.33
CA GLU A 145 -2.39 -51.12 -10.64
C GLU A 145 -1.17 -50.35 -11.17
N GLN A 146 -1.20 -49.84 -12.41
CA GLN A 146 -0.06 -49.09 -12.98
C GLN A 146 0.04 -47.62 -12.52
N PHE A 147 -0.94 -47.12 -11.77
CA PHE A 147 -0.96 -45.76 -11.23
C PHE A 147 -0.62 -45.68 -9.73
N TRP A 148 -0.29 -46.81 -9.10
CA TRP A 148 0.22 -46.93 -7.73
C TRP A 148 1.74 -47.06 -7.71
#